data_AF-A0AAU4CJV5-F1
#
_entry.id   AF-A0AAU4CJV5-F1
#
_cell.length_a   1.000
_cell.length_b   1.000
_cell.length_c   1.000
_cell.angle_alpha   90.00
_cell.angle_beta   90.00
_cell.angle_gamma   90.00
#
_symmetry.space_group_name_H-M   'P 1'
#
loop_
_entity.id
_entity.type
_entity.pdbx_description
1 polymer ?
#
loop_
_entity_poly.entity_id
_entity_poly.type
_entity_poly.pdbx_seq_one_letter_code
_entity_poly.pdbx_strand_id
1 'polypeptide(L)' 'METGFRLARAEDDRVAVARILADPKISKTLRAAAQKAINGTPEELRYFLEVGQYEAKVKR' A
#
# COMPACT_ATOMS: atom_id res chain seq x y z
N MET A 1 -11.69 20.30 -14.83
CA MET A 1 -10.39 20.09 -14.16
C MET A 1 -10.52 18.87 -13.25
N GLU A 2 -10.43 17.65 -13.78
CA GLU A 2 -10.74 16.43 -12.98
C GLU A 2 -9.64 15.35 -13.08
N THR A 3 -8.61 15.59 -13.89
CA THR A 3 -7.52 14.62 -14.13
C THR A 3 -6.40 14.71 -13.09
N GLY A 4 -6.28 15.81 -12.35
CA GLY A 4 -5.24 15.98 -11.32
C GLY A 4 -5.46 15.13 -10.06
N PHE A 5 -6.72 14.90 -9.67
CA PHE A 5 -7.05 14.18 -8.42
C PHE A 5 -6.76 12.68 -8.48
N ARG A 6 -6.93 12.05 -9.65
CA ARG A 6 -6.65 10.61 -9.81
C ARG A 6 -5.15 10.30 -9.79
N LEU A 7 -4.34 11.20 -10.34
CA LEU A 7 -2.88 11.05 -10.31
C LEU A 7 -2.33 11.24 -8.90
N ALA A 8 -2.81 12.25 -8.16
CA ALA A 8 -2.41 12.50 -6.78
C ALA A 8 -2.73 11.32 -5.85
N ARG A 9 -3.86 10.63 -6.08
CA ARG A 9 -4.27 9.46 -5.29
C ARG A 9 -3.30 8.28 -5.47
N ALA A 10 -2.95 7.95 -6.72
CA ALA A 10 -2.05 6.82 -7.00
C ALA A 10 -0.64 7.05 -6.45
N GLU A 11 -0.16 8.29 -6.49
CA GLU A 11 1.12 8.69 -5.90
C GLU A 11 1.09 8.57 -4.37
N ASP A 12 0.01 9.04 -3.71
CA ASP A 12 -0.18 8.92 -2.26
C ASP A 12 -0.26 7.44 -1.82
N ASP A 13 -1.00 6.62 -2.58
CA ASP A 13 -1.10 5.18 -2.35
C ASP A 13 0.28 4.51 -2.45
N ARG A 14 1.11 4.88 -3.45
CA ARG A 14 2.50 4.39 -3.54
C ARG A 14 3.34 4.79 -2.34
N VAL A 15 3.25 6.04 -1.90
CA VAL A 15 3.98 6.54 -0.72
C VAL A 15 3.56 5.79 0.55
N ALA A 16 2.26 5.52 0.72
CA ALA A 16 1.75 4.74 1.84
C ALA A 16 2.32 3.31 1.86
N VAL A 17 2.35 2.64 0.71
CA VAL A 17 2.94 1.29 0.60
C VAL A 17 4.46 1.30 0.83
N ALA A 18 5.17 2.30 0.33
CA ALA A 18 6.60 2.47 0.59
C ALA A 18 6.91 2.67 2.09
N ARG A 19 6.07 3.44 2.81
CA ARG A 19 6.19 3.61 4.27
C ARG A 19 5.97 2.28 5.01
N ILE A 20 5.02 1.46 4.57
CA ILE A 20 4.80 0.12 5.13
C ILE A 20 6.06 -0.73 4.92
N LEU A 21 6.62 -0.78 3.70
CA LEU A 21 7.85 -1.55 3.41
C LEU A 21 9.07 -1.12 4.25
N ALA A 22 9.16 0.17 4.56
CA ALA A 22 10.19 0.76 5.39
C ALA A 22 10.04 0.43 6.88
N ASP A 23 8.82 0.07 7.33
CA ASP A 23 8.60 -0.31 8.71
C ASP A 23 9.21 -1.70 8.99
N PRO A 24 10.11 -1.83 9.98
CA PRO A 24 10.80 -3.10 10.26
C PRO A 24 9.94 -4.10 11.04
N LYS A 25 8.76 -3.72 11.52
CA LYS A 25 7.86 -4.55 12.33
C LYS A 25 6.82 -5.29 11.48
N ILE A 26 6.75 -5.00 10.19
CA ILE A 26 5.81 -5.67 9.29
C ILE A 26 6.12 -7.16 9.16
N SER A 27 5.06 -7.97 9.04
CA SER A 27 5.20 -9.40 8.75
C SER A 27 5.82 -9.63 7.37
N LYS A 28 6.59 -10.72 7.21
CA LYS A 28 7.15 -11.13 5.90
C LYS A 28 6.09 -11.22 4.80
N THR A 29 4.90 -11.74 5.12
CA THR A 29 3.77 -11.82 4.19
C THR A 29 3.29 -10.44 3.76
N LEU A 30 3.16 -9.50 4.70
CA LEU A 30 2.77 -8.12 4.42
C LEU A 30 3.82 -7.41 3.57
N ARG A 31 5.11 -7.64 3.85
CA ARG A 31 6.23 -7.12 3.04
C ARG A 31 6.16 -7.62 1.59
N ALA A 32 5.95 -8.93 1.40
CA ALA A 32 5.86 -9.51 0.06
C ALA A 32 4.66 -8.96 -0.73
N ALA A 33 3.50 -8.83 -0.09
CA ALA A 33 2.31 -8.25 -0.70
C ALA A 33 2.51 -6.76 -1.05
N ALA A 34 3.13 -5.98 -0.16
CA ALA A 34 3.46 -4.58 -0.41
C ALA A 34 4.44 -4.42 -1.60
N GLN A 35 5.45 -5.29 -1.68
CA GLN A 35 6.43 -5.29 -2.76
C GLN A 35 5.79 -5.64 -4.13
N LYS A 36 4.78 -6.53 -4.13
CA LYS A 36 4.00 -6.83 -5.32
C LYS A 36 3.12 -5.64 -5.72
N ALA A 37 2.43 -5.04 -4.75
CA ALA A 37 1.51 -3.93 -4.97
C ALA A 37 2.23 -2.68 -5.50
N ILE A 38 3.41 -2.31 -4.97
CA ILE A 38 4.16 -1.13 -5.42
C ILE A 38 4.67 -1.25 -6.86
N ASN A 39 4.93 -2.47 -7.32
CA ASN A 39 5.31 -2.78 -8.70
C ASN A 39 4.09 -3.03 -9.61
N GLY A 40 2.89 -3.08 -9.04
CA GLY A 40 1.63 -3.39 -9.73
C GLY A 40 0.84 -2.16 -10.15
N THR A 41 -0.46 -2.36 -10.39
CA THR A 41 -1.39 -1.30 -10.78
C THR A 41 -1.85 -0.48 -9.56
N PRO A 42 -2.35 0.75 -9.76
CA PRO A 42 -3.00 1.53 -8.69
C PRO A 42 -4.16 0.79 -8.00
N GLU A 43 -4.80 -0.15 -8.69
CA GLU A 43 -5.82 -1.02 -8.10
C GLU A 43 -5.21 -2.03 -7.11
N GLU A 44 -4.05 -2.61 -7.41
CA GLU A 44 -3.33 -3.50 -6.48
C GLU A 44 -2.81 -2.74 -5.26
N LEU A 45 -2.32 -1.50 -5.44
CA LEU A 45 -1.96 -0.61 -4.33
C LEU A 45 -3.14 -0.36 -3.40
N ARG A 46 -4.28 -0.02 -3.97
CA ARG A 46 -5.49 0.27 -3.20
C ARG A 46 -6.05 -0.96 -2.50
N TYR A 47 -6.09 -2.10 -3.19
CA TYR A 47 -6.48 -3.37 -2.58
C TYR A 47 -5.56 -3.75 -1.41
N PHE A 48 -4.25 -3.56 -1.57
CA PHE A 48 -3.28 -3.81 -0.51
C PHE A 48 -3.47 -2.85 0.68
N LEU A 49 -3.71 -1.56 0.42
CA LEU A 49 -3.96 -0.59 1.49
C LEU A 49 -5.29 -0.83 2.19
N GLU A 50 -6.31 -1.30 1.49
CA GLU A 50 -7.59 -1.65 2.12
C GLU A 50 -7.48 -2.96 2.90
N VAL A 51 -6.87 -4.01 2.37
CA VAL A 51 -6.85 -5.36 3.00
C VAL A 51 -5.67 -5.55 3.94
N GLY A 52 -4.46 -5.15 3.54
CA GLY A 52 -3.22 -5.36 4.29
C GLY A 52 -3.14 -4.57 5.60
N GLN A 53 -3.86 -3.43 5.71
CA GLN A 53 -3.91 -2.64 6.94
C GLN A 53 -4.73 -3.31 8.06
N TYR A 54 -5.73 -4.14 7.71
CA TYR A 54 -6.48 -4.90 8.73
C TYR A 54 -5.62 -6.01 9.33
N GLU A 55 -4.82 -6.71 8.52
CA GLU A 55 -3.89 -7.73 9.00
C GLU A 55 -2.80 -7.14 9.92
N ALA A 56 -2.35 -5.92 9.66
CA ALA A 56 -1.37 -5.23 10.49
C ALA A 56 -1.93 -4.75 11.85
N LYS A 57 -3.21 -4.39 11.91
CA LYS A 57 -3.85 -3.88 13.14
C LYS A 57 -4.26 -4.96 14.14
N VAL A 58 -4.45 -6.21 13.69
CA VAL A 58 -4.99 -7.29 14.54
C VAL A 58 -3.96 -7.85 15.53
N LYS A 59 -2.65 -7.60 15.34
CA LYS A 59 -1.63 -7.89 16.35
C LYS A 59 -1.38 -6.67 17.23
N ARG A 60 -2.18 -6.51 18.28
CA ARG A 60 -1.82 -5.67 19.43
C ARG A 60 -1.71 -6.53 20.67
#